data_AF-A0A4R9FT59-F1
#
_entry.id   AF-A0A4R9FT59-F1
#
_cell.length_a   1.000
_cell.length_b   1.000
_cell.length_c   1.000
_cell.angle_alpha   90.00
_cell.angle_beta   90.00
_cell.angle_gamma   90.00
#
_symmetry.space_group_name_H-M   'P 1'
#
loop_
_entity.id
_entity.type
_entity.pdbx_description
1 polymer ?
#
loop_
_entity_poly.entity_id
_entity_poly.type
_entity_poly.pdbx_seq_one_letter_code
_entity_poly.pdbx_strand_id
1 'polypeptide(L)'
;MKDRIIALLKDNIYTRAFFRNLNYQLHPEEIAKMSPQAFLKDSVRIFLLFLVTYVVCNFLLSFIHLDFLNRYAARMLELYTQKRISWSLYLMNTFPYSILFLAGFSVIFQVYVAIVSFASLWVLGESDRSFARMLGIAFSTGVYVLLSFFPILVLYSIAPRSIQHDVFQMTFYLGLNAAFFIIGSAAQSVFYIRMSRTLFSQTTGRAILTWLGPFLFFVIVFFASV
;
A
#
# COMPACT_ATOMS: atom_id res chain seq x y z
N MET A 1 -23.83 -27.52 6.34
CA MET A 1 -22.70 -26.86 7.05
C MET A 1 -21.74 -26.19 6.06
N LYS A 2 -21.28 -26.90 5.02
CA LYS A 2 -20.50 -26.36 3.89
C LYS A 2 -21.14 -25.13 3.23
N ASP A 3 -22.43 -25.16 2.94
CA ASP A 3 -23.12 -24.03 2.25
C ASP A 3 -23.23 -22.77 3.11
N ARG A 4 -23.36 -22.95 4.43
CA ARG A 4 -23.37 -21.84 5.41
C ARG A 4 -22.00 -21.18 5.53
N ILE A 5 -20.93 -21.98 5.50
CA ILE A 5 -19.54 -21.49 5.49
C ILE A 5 -19.24 -20.76 4.17
N ILE A 6 -19.67 -21.30 3.03
CA ILE A 6 -19.52 -20.65 1.72
C ILE A 6 -20.29 -19.32 1.67
N ALA A 7 -21.51 -19.27 2.23
CA ALA A 7 -22.28 -18.02 2.32
C ALA A 7 -21.58 -16.97 3.20
N LEU A 8 -21.02 -17.37 4.35
CA LEU A 8 -20.26 -16.48 5.24
C LEU A 8 -18.93 -16.00 4.61
N LEU A 9 -18.27 -16.84 3.80
CA LEU A 9 -17.08 -16.44 3.04
C LEU A 9 -17.43 -15.46 1.91
N LYS A 10 -18.62 -15.57 1.32
CA LYS A 10 -19.09 -14.65 0.26
C LYS A 10 -19.61 -13.32 0.79
N ASP A 11 -20.25 -13.29 1.95
CA ASP A 11 -20.79 -12.07 2.56
C ASP A 11 -20.17 -11.75 3.92
N ASN A 12 -18.89 -11.35 3.89
CA ASN A 12 -18.21 -10.81 5.06
C ASN A 12 -17.77 -9.35 4.83
N ILE A 13 -17.27 -8.72 5.90
CA ILE A 13 -16.85 -7.31 5.87
C ILE A 13 -15.72 -7.06 4.86
N TYR A 14 -14.80 -8.01 4.67
CA TYR A 14 -13.68 -7.89 3.73
C TYR A 14 -14.14 -8.02 2.29
N THR A 15 -14.98 -9.02 1.99
CA THR A 15 -15.51 -9.23 0.64
C THR A 15 -16.35 -8.03 0.22
N ARG A 16 -17.22 -7.52 1.11
CA ARG A 16 -18.00 -6.30 0.86
C ARG A 16 -17.12 -5.06 0.68
N ALA A 17 -16.11 -4.88 1.53
CA ALA A 17 -15.18 -3.75 1.41
C ALA A 17 -14.38 -3.82 0.10
N PHE A 18 -13.89 -5.00 -0.27
CA PHE A 18 -13.14 -5.22 -1.51
C PHE A 18 -14.01 -4.92 -2.73
N PHE A 19 -15.20 -5.51 -2.83
CA PHE A 19 -16.08 -5.27 -3.98
C PHE A 19 -16.59 -3.84 -4.03
N ARG A 20 -16.85 -3.21 -2.89
CA ARG A 20 -17.20 -1.79 -2.85
C ARG A 20 -16.06 -0.91 -3.34
N ASN A 21 -14.83 -1.19 -2.91
CA ASN A 21 -13.64 -0.53 -3.43
C ASN A 21 -13.55 -0.76 -4.94
N LEU A 22 -13.60 -2.02 -5.39
CA LEU A 22 -13.56 -2.39 -6.81
C LEU A 22 -14.60 -1.63 -7.64
N ASN A 23 -15.82 -1.49 -7.13
CA ASN A 23 -16.88 -0.75 -7.77
C ASN A 23 -16.52 0.72 -7.98
N TYR A 24 -15.87 1.39 -7.01
CA TYR A 24 -15.37 2.75 -7.19
C TYR A 24 -14.39 2.88 -8.37
N GLN A 25 -13.56 1.87 -8.62
CA GLN A 25 -12.61 1.94 -9.73
C GLN A 25 -13.18 1.49 -11.07
N LEU A 26 -14.16 0.58 -11.05
CA LEU A 26 -14.88 0.13 -12.24
C LEU A 26 -15.94 1.15 -12.70
N HIS A 27 -16.50 1.91 -11.77
CA HIS A 27 -17.54 2.92 -12.03
C HIS A 27 -17.24 4.26 -11.33
N PRO A 28 -16.14 4.96 -11.69
CA PRO A 28 -15.79 6.24 -11.05
C PRO A 28 -16.86 7.33 -11.22
N GLU A 29 -17.73 7.21 -12.22
CA GLU A 29 -18.90 8.07 -12.43
C GLU A 29 -19.89 8.07 -11.26
N GLU A 30 -19.95 6.98 -10.49
CA GLU A 30 -20.79 6.91 -9.28
C GLU A 30 -20.22 7.76 -8.16
N ILE A 31 -18.89 7.85 -8.06
CA ILE A 31 -18.20 8.69 -7.07
C ILE A 31 -18.46 10.17 -7.36
N ALA A 32 -18.61 10.56 -8.63
CA ALA A 32 -18.93 11.94 -9.00
C ALA A 32 -20.29 12.38 -8.41
N LYS A 33 -21.23 11.45 -8.23
CA LYS A 33 -22.54 11.66 -7.61
C LYS A 33 -22.47 11.72 -6.08
N MET A 34 -21.40 11.21 -5.47
CA MET A 34 -21.18 11.22 -4.03
C MET A 34 -20.53 12.52 -3.57
N SER A 35 -20.77 12.89 -2.31
CA SER A 35 -20.01 14.00 -1.70
C SER A 35 -18.53 13.60 -1.55
N PRO A 36 -17.57 14.53 -1.77
CA PRO A 36 -16.14 14.24 -1.64
C PRO A 36 -15.74 13.64 -0.29
N GLN A 37 -16.36 14.11 0.80
CA GLN A 37 -16.11 13.62 2.14
C GLN A 37 -16.64 12.20 2.38
N ALA A 38 -17.81 11.86 1.80
CA ALA A 38 -18.36 10.51 1.92
C ALA A 38 -17.47 9.49 1.20
N PHE A 39 -17.00 9.81 0.01
CA PHE A 39 -16.03 8.97 -0.72
C PHE A 39 -14.73 8.81 0.08
N LEU A 40 -14.13 9.91 0.54
CA LEU A 40 -12.91 9.87 1.34
C LEU A 40 -13.07 8.98 2.59
N LYS A 41 -14.13 9.21 3.38
CA LYS A 41 -14.40 8.47 4.61
C LYS A 41 -14.50 6.96 4.34
N ASP A 42 -15.17 6.59 3.25
CA ASP A 42 -15.35 5.19 2.90
C ASP A 42 -14.04 4.55 2.41
N SER A 43 -13.29 5.22 1.54
CA SER A 43 -11.99 4.77 1.06
C SER A 43 -10.97 4.59 2.19
N VAL A 44 -10.92 5.54 3.13
CA VAL A 44 -10.07 5.44 4.33
C VAL A 44 -10.50 4.26 5.21
N ARG A 45 -11.81 4.08 5.42
CA ARG A 45 -12.32 2.96 6.22
C ARG A 45 -11.94 1.61 5.61
N ILE A 46 -12.10 1.46 4.30
CA ILE A 46 -11.73 0.23 3.57
C ILE A 46 -10.22 0.01 3.68
N PHE A 47 -9.41 1.03 3.42
CA PHE A 47 -7.96 0.92 3.53
C PHE A 47 -7.51 0.52 4.94
N LEU A 48 -8.04 1.17 5.98
CA LEU A 48 -7.73 0.86 7.37
C LEU A 48 -8.18 -0.55 7.78
N LEU A 49 -9.31 -1.04 7.27
CA LEU A 49 -9.75 -2.42 7.50
C LEU A 49 -8.69 -3.42 7.03
N PHE A 50 -8.17 -3.26 5.81
CA PHE A 50 -7.12 -4.12 5.29
C PHE A 50 -5.78 -3.89 6.00
N LEU A 51 -5.45 -2.65 6.36
CA LEU A 51 -4.18 -2.32 7.00
C LEU A 51 -4.10 -2.88 8.41
N VAL A 52 -5.13 -2.69 9.22
CA VAL A 52 -5.21 -3.26 10.57
C VAL A 52 -5.15 -4.77 10.50
N THR A 53 -5.85 -5.38 9.54
CA THR A 53 -5.81 -6.83 9.34
C THR A 53 -4.42 -7.31 8.96
N TYR A 54 -3.73 -6.61 8.06
CA TYR A 54 -2.34 -6.90 7.70
C TYR A 54 -1.43 -6.82 8.93
N VAL A 55 -1.54 -5.75 9.72
CA VAL A 55 -0.76 -5.56 10.96
C VAL A 55 -1.00 -6.72 11.93
N VAL A 56 -2.27 -7.05 12.22
CA VAL A 56 -2.63 -8.15 13.13
C VAL A 56 -2.08 -9.49 12.62
N CYS A 57 -2.27 -9.81 11.34
CA CYS A 57 -1.72 -11.03 10.75
C CYS A 57 -0.19 -11.08 10.84
N ASN A 58 0.48 -9.95 10.60
CA ASN A 58 1.93 -9.86 10.66
C ASN A 58 2.44 -10.05 12.10
N PHE A 59 1.78 -9.45 13.09
CA PHE A 59 2.06 -9.71 14.52
C PHE A 59 1.89 -11.19 14.86
N LEU A 60 0.77 -11.81 14.49
CA LEU A 60 0.50 -13.22 14.77
C LEU A 60 1.56 -14.15 14.15
N LEU A 61 1.95 -13.91 12.90
CA LEU A 61 2.97 -14.70 12.22
C LEU A 61 4.38 -14.43 12.76
N SER A 62 4.65 -13.22 13.24
CA SER A 62 5.90 -12.87 13.89
C SER A 62 6.08 -13.60 15.22
N PHE A 63 5.01 -13.82 15.99
CA PHE A 63 5.07 -14.61 17.23
C PHE A 63 5.52 -16.07 16.99
N ILE A 64 5.19 -16.65 15.84
CA ILE A 64 5.65 -18.01 15.46
C ILE A 64 7.17 -18.03 15.27
N HIS A 65 7.78 -16.90 14.92
CA HIS A 65 9.20 -16.77 14.59
C HIS A 65 9.98 -15.91 15.59
N LEU A 66 9.48 -15.75 16.82
CA LEU A 66 9.98 -14.77 17.80
C LEU A 66 11.47 -14.95 18.12
N ASP A 67 11.96 -16.19 18.25
CA ASP A 67 13.37 -16.48 18.53
C ASP A 67 14.32 -15.96 17.44
N PHE A 68 13.90 -16.08 16.18
CA PHE A 68 14.67 -15.56 15.06
C PHE A 68 14.66 -14.04 15.06
N LEU A 69 13.49 -13.44 15.27
CA LEU A 69 13.33 -11.98 15.31
C LEU A 69 14.13 -11.34 16.45
N ASN A 70 14.18 -11.96 17.63
CA ASN A 70 14.96 -11.47 18.76
C ASN A 70 16.47 -11.49 18.48
N ARG A 71 16.98 -12.56 17.87
CA ARG A 71 18.39 -12.63 17.46
C ARG A 71 18.73 -11.58 16.40
N TYR A 72 17.85 -11.41 15.41
CA TYR A 72 18.03 -10.41 14.38
C TYR A 72 17.98 -8.99 14.96
N ALA A 73 17.04 -8.70 15.86
CA ALA A 73 16.93 -7.43 16.56
C ALA A 73 18.18 -7.09 17.36
N ALA A 74 18.74 -8.06 18.10
CA ALA A 74 19.98 -7.87 18.84
C ALA A 74 21.15 -7.50 17.91
N ARG A 75 21.24 -8.13 16.74
CA ARG A 75 22.25 -7.80 15.73
C ARG A 75 22.05 -6.41 15.14
N MET A 76 20.80 -6.01 14.86
CA MET A 76 20.50 -4.67 14.37
C MET A 76 20.80 -3.59 15.42
N LEU A 77 20.55 -3.87 16.70
CA LEU A 77 20.91 -2.97 17.79
C LEU A 77 22.44 -2.79 17.87
N GLU A 78 23.21 -3.86 17.75
CA GLU A 78 24.67 -3.79 17.73
C GLU A 78 25.19 -2.93 16.56
N LEU A 79 24.62 -3.11 15.35
CA LEU A 79 24.99 -2.29 14.20
C LEU A 79 24.64 -0.81 14.40
N TYR A 80 23.52 -0.53 15.07
CA TYR A 80 23.08 0.82 15.39
C TYR A 80 23.99 1.49 16.43
N THR A 81 24.34 0.78 17.52
CA THR A 81 25.25 1.32 18.55
C THR A 81 26.65 1.55 18.01
N GLN A 82 27.09 0.74 17.06
CA GLN A 82 28.33 0.95 16.29
C GLN A 82 28.22 2.07 15.24
N LYS A 83 27.08 2.77 15.14
CA LYS A 83 26.78 3.82 14.15
C LYS A 83 26.96 3.38 12.68
N ARG A 84 26.87 2.08 12.41
CA ARG A 84 26.95 1.53 11.04
C ARG A 84 25.64 1.65 10.28
N ILE A 85 24.52 1.79 11.01
CA ILE A 85 23.20 1.98 10.44
C ILE A 85 22.51 3.18 11.08
N SER A 86 21.64 3.85 10.32
CA SER A 86 20.82 4.95 10.85
C SER A 86 19.72 4.41 11.78
N TRP A 87 19.17 5.32 12.59
CA TRP A 87 18.02 5.00 13.44
C TRP A 87 16.79 4.55 12.63
N SER A 88 16.55 5.16 11.45
CA SER A 88 15.46 4.75 10.56
C SER A 88 15.66 3.32 10.06
N LEU A 89 16.89 2.97 9.65
CA LEU A 89 17.19 1.60 9.20
C LEU A 89 17.04 0.60 10.35
N TYR A 90 17.42 0.97 11.58
CA TYR A 90 17.19 0.14 12.76
C TYR A 90 15.70 -0.12 12.99
N LEU A 91 14.85 0.91 12.99
CA LEU A 91 13.41 0.75 13.20
C LEU A 91 12.73 -0.08 12.10
N MET A 92 13.11 0.14 10.84
CA MET A 92 12.54 -0.60 9.71
C MET A 92 12.83 -2.10 9.76
N ASN A 93 13.88 -2.51 10.47
CA ASN A 93 14.36 -3.89 10.52
C ASN A 93 14.15 -4.56 11.88
N THR A 94 13.63 -3.86 12.89
CA THR A 94 13.49 -4.42 14.25
C THR A 94 12.03 -4.64 14.60
N PHE A 95 11.66 -5.87 14.97
CA PHE A 95 10.34 -6.18 15.51
C PHE A 95 10.16 -5.56 16.91
N PRO A 96 8.98 -5.02 17.27
CA PRO A 96 7.76 -4.87 16.46
C PRO A 96 7.70 -3.57 15.65
N TYR A 97 8.73 -2.72 15.77
CA TYR A 97 8.76 -1.39 15.17
C TYR A 97 8.64 -1.42 13.66
N SER A 98 9.22 -2.42 12.98
CA SER A 98 9.15 -2.57 11.53
C SER A 98 7.71 -2.66 11.00
N ILE A 99 6.83 -3.39 11.71
CA ILE A 99 5.41 -3.55 11.34
C ILE A 99 4.66 -2.23 11.50
N LEU A 100 4.83 -1.57 12.65
CA LEU A 100 4.17 -0.30 12.94
C LEU A 100 4.68 0.83 12.04
N PHE A 101 5.98 0.83 11.77
CA PHE A 101 6.62 1.78 10.86
C PHE A 101 6.08 1.60 9.43
N LEU A 102 5.99 0.36 8.93
CA LEU A 102 5.40 0.07 7.62
C LEU A 102 3.94 0.52 7.54
N ALA A 103 3.15 0.30 8.60
CA ALA A 103 1.76 0.72 8.64
C ALA A 103 1.60 2.25 8.64
N GLY A 104 2.36 2.94 9.50
CA GLY A 104 2.39 4.40 9.54
C GLY A 104 2.87 5.00 8.22
N PHE A 105 3.96 4.46 7.67
CA PHE A 105 4.50 4.88 6.38
C PHE A 105 3.50 4.67 5.24
N SER A 106 2.75 3.57 5.25
CA SER A 106 1.71 3.31 4.25
C SER A 106 0.62 4.39 4.24
N VAL A 107 0.20 4.88 5.42
CA VAL A 107 -0.77 5.97 5.53
C VAL A 107 -0.17 7.30 5.10
N ILE A 108 1.03 7.63 5.59
CA ILE A 108 1.74 8.86 5.23
C ILE A 108 1.98 8.92 3.72
N PHE A 109 2.32 7.79 3.10
CA PHE A 109 2.52 7.70 1.67
C PHE A 109 1.25 8.02 0.87
N GLN A 110 0.07 7.58 1.30
CA GLN A 110 -1.19 7.97 0.63
C GLN A 110 -1.44 9.48 0.72
N VAL A 111 -1.16 10.08 1.89
CA VAL A 111 -1.30 11.52 2.08
C VAL A 111 -0.32 12.28 1.20
N TYR A 112 0.95 11.85 1.15
CA TYR A 112 1.98 12.41 0.28
C TYR A 112 1.57 12.36 -1.20
N VAL A 113 1.15 11.17 -1.68
CA VAL A 113 0.67 10.97 -3.06
C VAL A 113 -0.48 11.92 -3.36
N ALA A 114 -1.44 12.05 -2.45
CA ALA A 114 -2.59 12.93 -2.65
C ALA A 114 -2.22 14.42 -2.68
N ILE A 115 -1.30 14.87 -1.80
CA ILE A 115 -0.82 16.26 -1.78
C ILE A 115 -0.14 16.60 -3.10
N VAL A 116 0.83 15.79 -3.52
CA VAL A 116 1.58 16.08 -4.76
C VAL A 116 0.67 15.97 -5.98
N SER A 117 -0.21 14.97 -6.04
CA SER A 117 -1.16 14.84 -7.14
C SER A 117 -2.17 15.99 -7.19
N PHE A 118 -2.62 16.49 -6.04
CA PHE A 118 -3.49 17.67 -5.98
C PHE A 118 -2.75 18.93 -6.44
N ALA A 119 -1.47 19.08 -6.10
CA ALA A 119 -0.62 20.13 -6.65
C ALA A 119 -0.46 19.97 -8.18
N SER A 120 -0.33 18.74 -8.69
CA SER A 120 -0.31 18.48 -10.13
C SER A 120 -1.62 18.92 -10.81
N LEU A 121 -2.78 18.65 -10.21
CA LEU A 121 -4.05 19.17 -10.75
C LEU A 121 -4.07 20.71 -10.80
N TRP A 122 -3.45 21.35 -9.81
CA TRP A 122 -3.31 22.81 -9.77
C TRP A 122 -2.46 23.34 -10.92
N VAL A 123 -1.29 22.73 -11.15
CA VAL A 123 -0.37 23.10 -12.23
C VAL A 123 -1.00 22.85 -13.61
N LEU A 124 -1.78 21.78 -13.75
CA LEU A 124 -2.46 21.42 -14.99
C LEU A 124 -3.73 22.25 -15.27
N GLY A 125 -4.16 23.09 -14.33
CA GLY A 125 -5.26 24.04 -14.51
C GLY A 125 -6.66 23.43 -14.46
N GLU A 126 -6.84 22.31 -13.76
CA GLU A 126 -8.15 21.63 -13.68
C GLU A 126 -9.16 22.45 -12.84
N SER A 127 -10.40 22.64 -13.30
CA SER A 127 -11.39 23.47 -12.60
C SER A 127 -12.02 22.77 -11.39
N ASP A 128 -12.33 21.48 -11.51
CA ASP A 128 -13.10 20.70 -10.51
C ASP A 128 -12.21 20.04 -9.44
N ARG A 129 -11.12 20.71 -9.07
CA ARG A 129 -10.13 20.22 -8.10
C ARG A 129 -10.76 19.96 -6.75
N SER A 130 -10.50 18.77 -6.19
CA SER A 130 -10.95 18.42 -4.84
C SER A 130 -9.89 17.57 -4.13
N PHE A 131 -9.30 18.12 -3.08
CA PHE A 131 -8.31 17.40 -2.27
C PHE A 131 -8.92 16.15 -1.63
N ALA A 132 -10.16 16.22 -1.15
CA ALA A 132 -10.85 15.07 -0.58
C ALA A 132 -11.06 13.94 -1.60
N ARG A 133 -11.39 14.25 -2.87
CA ARG A 133 -11.46 13.24 -3.94
C ARG A 133 -10.09 12.67 -4.24
N MET A 134 -9.05 13.50 -4.31
CA MET A 134 -7.68 13.03 -4.57
C MET A 134 -7.17 12.11 -3.46
N LEU A 135 -7.39 12.49 -2.21
CA LEU A 135 -7.05 11.67 -1.05
C LEU A 135 -7.84 10.36 -1.04
N GLY A 136 -9.13 10.42 -1.39
CA GLY A 136 -9.96 9.22 -1.56
C GLY A 136 -9.44 8.29 -2.65
N ILE A 137 -8.98 8.82 -3.80
CA ILE A 137 -8.35 8.04 -4.88
C ILE A 137 -7.07 7.37 -4.36
N ALA A 138 -6.21 8.11 -3.65
CA ALA A 138 -4.97 7.58 -3.09
C ALA A 138 -5.25 6.38 -2.16
N PHE A 139 -6.10 6.55 -1.15
CA PHE A 139 -6.47 5.45 -0.25
C PHE A 139 -7.15 4.29 -0.97
N SER A 140 -8.09 4.56 -1.87
CA SER A 140 -8.87 3.54 -2.57
C SER A 140 -8.01 2.66 -3.49
N THR A 141 -7.09 3.27 -4.24
CA THR A 141 -6.16 2.55 -5.11
C THR A 141 -4.98 1.97 -4.34
N GLY A 142 -4.56 2.58 -3.23
CA GLY A 142 -3.53 2.08 -2.33
C GLY A 142 -3.87 0.71 -1.74
N VAL A 143 -5.15 0.33 -1.68
CA VAL A 143 -5.60 -1.02 -1.27
C VAL A 143 -4.93 -2.10 -2.12
N TYR A 144 -4.70 -1.89 -3.42
CA TYR A 144 -4.11 -2.92 -4.30
C TYR A 144 -2.64 -3.21 -3.98
N VAL A 145 -1.87 -2.16 -3.65
CA VAL A 145 -0.50 -2.31 -3.17
C VAL A 145 -0.50 -3.00 -1.81
N LEU A 146 -1.39 -2.60 -0.90
CA LEU A 146 -1.52 -3.23 0.41
C LEU A 146 -1.89 -4.73 0.31
N LEU A 147 -2.80 -5.09 -0.59
CA LEU A 147 -3.18 -6.49 -0.83
C LEU A 147 -2.02 -7.32 -1.36
N SER A 148 -1.07 -6.73 -2.11
CA SER A 148 0.12 -7.43 -2.57
C SER A 148 1.04 -7.91 -1.43
N PHE A 149 0.97 -7.26 -0.26
CA PHE A 149 1.76 -7.66 0.91
C PHE A 149 1.21 -8.92 1.61
N PHE A 150 -0.06 -9.29 1.41
CA PHE A 150 -0.63 -10.49 2.02
C PHE A 150 -0.03 -11.79 1.46
N PRO A 151 0.04 -12.01 0.14
CA PRO A 151 0.75 -13.15 -0.43
C PRO A 151 2.21 -13.21 0.02
N ILE A 152 2.91 -12.07 0.05
CA ILE A 152 4.29 -11.98 0.53
C ILE A 152 4.40 -12.48 1.98
N LEU A 153 3.48 -12.04 2.84
CA LEU A 153 3.44 -12.44 4.25
C LEU A 153 3.16 -13.95 4.42
N VAL A 154 2.26 -14.52 3.61
CA VAL A 154 1.96 -15.96 3.61
C VAL A 154 3.14 -16.77 3.09
N LEU A 155 3.77 -16.33 2.00
CA LEU A 155 4.96 -16.99 1.46
C LEU A 155 6.10 -17.00 2.48
N TYR A 156 6.28 -15.89 3.22
CA TYR A 156 7.28 -15.82 4.28
C TYR A 156 7.04 -16.84 5.40
N SER A 157 5.79 -17.02 5.82
CA SER A 157 5.47 -17.89 6.95
C SER A 157 5.59 -19.38 6.63
N ILE A 158 5.45 -19.76 5.36
CA ILE A 158 5.59 -21.15 4.91
C ILE A 158 7.00 -21.49 4.41
N ALA A 159 7.83 -20.47 4.16
CA ALA A 159 9.17 -20.67 3.62
C ALA A 159 10.07 -21.41 4.62
N PRO A 160 10.62 -22.60 4.28
CA PRO A 160 11.55 -23.29 5.16
C PRO A 160 12.84 -22.47 5.35
N ARG A 161 13.46 -22.59 6.53
CA ARG A 161 14.71 -21.88 6.86
C ARG A 161 15.85 -22.17 5.88
N SER A 162 15.81 -23.30 5.18
CA SER A 162 16.76 -23.65 4.11
C SER A 162 16.79 -22.64 2.96
N ILE A 163 15.66 -21.97 2.66
CA ILE A 163 15.57 -20.94 1.63
C ILE A 163 16.48 -19.74 1.95
N GLN A 164 16.78 -19.51 3.23
CA GLN A 164 17.66 -18.41 3.65
C GLN A 164 19.14 -18.70 3.38
N HIS A 165 19.51 -19.96 3.16
CA HIS A 165 20.89 -20.40 2.97
C HIS A 165 21.22 -20.75 1.51
N ASP A 166 20.20 -21.01 0.68
CA ASP A 166 20.36 -21.28 -0.75
C ASP A 166 20.06 -20.01 -1.56
N VAL A 167 21.08 -19.53 -2.28
CA VAL A 167 21.00 -18.33 -3.11
C VAL A 167 19.91 -18.46 -4.18
N PHE A 168 19.75 -19.62 -4.82
CA PHE A 168 18.74 -19.81 -5.87
C PHE A 168 17.32 -19.73 -5.29
N GLN A 169 17.11 -20.36 -4.13
CA GLN A 169 15.81 -20.33 -3.46
C GLN A 169 15.47 -18.92 -2.96
N MET A 170 16.46 -18.19 -2.42
CA MET A 170 16.30 -16.80 -2.02
C MET A 170 15.95 -15.90 -3.20
N THR A 171 16.66 -16.03 -4.34
CA THR A 171 16.37 -15.25 -5.55
C THR A 171 14.98 -15.55 -6.09
N PHE A 172 14.57 -16.81 -6.14
CA PHE A 172 13.22 -17.19 -6.56
C PHE A 172 12.14 -16.59 -5.63
N TYR A 173 12.35 -16.66 -4.32
CA TYR A 173 11.47 -16.08 -3.31
C TYR A 173 11.34 -14.55 -3.47
N LEU A 174 12.45 -13.84 -3.67
CA LEU A 174 12.46 -12.40 -3.93
C LEU A 174 11.76 -12.06 -5.25
N GLY A 175 11.97 -12.87 -6.30
CA GLY A 175 11.30 -12.71 -7.59
C GLY A 175 9.78 -12.84 -7.50
N LEU A 176 9.29 -13.82 -6.73
CA LEU A 176 7.86 -14.01 -6.50
C LEU A 176 7.24 -12.84 -5.72
N ASN A 177 7.93 -12.34 -4.69
CA ASN A 177 7.48 -11.15 -3.95
C ASN A 177 7.45 -9.91 -4.85
N ALA A 178 8.48 -9.73 -5.68
CA ALA A 178 8.52 -8.64 -6.65
C ALA A 178 7.35 -8.72 -7.64
N ALA A 179 7.00 -9.92 -8.12
CA ALA A 179 5.87 -10.11 -9.02
C ALA A 179 4.54 -9.67 -8.40
N PHE A 180 4.24 -10.06 -7.16
CA PHE A 180 3.03 -9.61 -6.46
C PHE A 180 2.99 -8.10 -6.29
N PHE A 181 4.11 -7.49 -5.88
CA PHE A 181 4.22 -6.05 -5.71
C PHE A 181 4.03 -5.29 -7.04
N ILE A 182 4.61 -5.80 -8.14
CA ILE A 182 4.45 -5.23 -9.48
C ILE A 182 2.98 -5.31 -9.93
N ILE A 183 2.31 -6.44 -9.73
CA ILE A 183 0.89 -6.60 -10.08
C ILE A 183 0.03 -5.62 -9.28
N GLY A 184 0.26 -5.51 -7.97
CA GLY A 184 -0.46 -4.56 -7.11
C GLY A 184 -0.24 -3.11 -7.54
N SER A 185 1.00 -2.75 -7.89
CA SER A 185 1.37 -1.42 -8.37
C SER A 185 0.79 -1.10 -9.75
N ALA A 186 0.74 -2.08 -10.66
CA ALA A 186 0.11 -1.93 -11.98
C ALA A 186 -1.40 -1.76 -11.86
N ALA A 187 -2.07 -2.53 -11.00
CA ALA A 187 -3.50 -2.34 -10.73
C ALA A 187 -3.76 -0.96 -10.10
N GLN A 188 -2.92 -0.55 -9.14
CA GLN A 188 -2.99 0.77 -8.52
C GLN A 188 -2.89 1.88 -9.57
N SER A 189 -1.92 1.83 -10.48
CA SER A 189 -1.70 2.87 -11.49
C SER A 189 -2.86 2.96 -12.49
N VAL A 190 -3.30 1.82 -13.03
CA VAL A 190 -4.43 1.76 -13.98
C VAL A 190 -5.68 2.38 -13.37
N PHE A 191 -6.02 1.99 -12.13
CA PHE A 191 -7.19 2.52 -11.47
C PHE A 191 -7.04 3.99 -11.07
N TYR A 192 -5.86 4.42 -10.63
CA TYR A 192 -5.60 5.81 -10.25
C TYR A 192 -5.78 6.75 -11.45
N ILE A 193 -5.20 6.38 -12.59
CA ILE A 193 -5.32 7.12 -13.85
C ILE A 193 -6.79 7.16 -14.29
N ARG A 194 -7.49 6.02 -14.25
CA ARG A 194 -8.91 5.95 -14.62
C ARG A 194 -9.78 6.86 -13.75
N MET A 195 -9.62 6.80 -12.42
CA MET A 195 -10.39 7.62 -11.49
C MET A 195 -10.08 9.11 -11.65
N SER A 196 -8.81 9.47 -11.80
CA SER A 196 -8.40 10.87 -12.01
C SER A 196 -8.99 11.43 -13.31
N ARG A 197 -8.99 10.64 -14.38
CA ARG A 197 -9.57 10.99 -15.67
C ARG A 197 -11.07 11.31 -15.56
N THR A 198 -11.83 10.44 -14.90
CA THR A 198 -13.27 10.59 -14.80
C THR A 198 -13.70 11.66 -13.79
N LEU A 199 -13.04 11.76 -12.63
CA LEU A 199 -13.46 12.68 -11.56
C LEU A 199 -13.04 14.13 -11.76
N PHE A 200 -11.99 14.35 -12.55
CA PHE A 200 -11.46 15.68 -12.84
C PHE A 200 -11.49 16.01 -14.34
N SER A 201 -12.21 15.23 -15.15
CA SER A 201 -12.37 15.43 -16.60
C SER A 201 -11.04 15.59 -17.36
N GLN A 202 -9.97 14.95 -16.87
CA GLN A 202 -8.65 15.06 -17.47
C GLN A 202 -8.57 14.28 -18.79
N THR A 203 -7.66 14.67 -19.67
CA THR A 203 -7.20 13.78 -20.74
C THR A 203 -6.32 12.68 -20.16
N THR A 204 -6.19 11.53 -20.85
CA THR A 204 -5.35 10.42 -20.37
C THR A 204 -3.91 10.85 -20.06
N GLY A 205 -3.32 11.72 -20.89
CA GLY A 205 -1.97 12.24 -20.66
C GLY A 205 -1.85 13.04 -19.35
N ARG A 206 -2.81 13.91 -19.06
CA ARG A 206 -2.86 14.69 -17.81
C ARG A 206 -3.08 13.81 -16.58
N ALA A 207 -3.92 12.79 -16.70
CA ALA A 207 -4.13 11.81 -15.63
C ALA A 207 -2.86 10.99 -15.34
N ILE A 208 -2.10 10.60 -16.36
CA ILE A 208 -0.78 9.97 -16.21
C ILE A 208 0.19 10.91 -15.50
N LEU A 209 0.27 12.17 -15.92
CA LEU A 209 1.14 13.16 -15.26
C LEU A 209 0.74 13.39 -13.80
N THR A 210 -0.56 13.38 -13.50
CA THR A 210 -1.07 13.50 -12.13
C THR A 210 -0.64 12.30 -11.26
N TRP A 211 -0.69 11.08 -11.82
CA TRP A 211 -0.21 9.87 -11.13
C TRP A 211 1.32 9.82 -11.00
N LEU A 212 2.06 10.26 -12.02
CA LEU A 212 3.53 10.34 -12.00
C LEU A 212 4.06 11.46 -11.12
N GLY A 213 3.25 12.50 -10.85
CA GLY A 213 3.62 13.68 -10.08
C GLY A 213 4.38 13.36 -8.78
N PRO A 214 3.84 12.53 -7.87
CA PRO A 214 4.54 12.08 -6.67
C PRO A 214 5.93 11.48 -6.94
N PHE A 215 6.06 10.60 -7.94
CA PHE A 215 7.34 9.99 -8.29
C PHE A 215 8.33 11.02 -8.83
N LEU A 216 7.89 11.88 -9.75
CA LEU A 216 8.73 12.94 -10.33
C LEU A 216 9.18 13.93 -9.25
N PHE A 217 8.28 14.32 -8.35
CA PHE A 217 8.60 15.20 -7.23
C PHE A 217 9.62 14.55 -6.29
N PHE A 218 9.46 13.27 -5.97
CA PHE A 218 10.44 12.52 -5.18
C PHE A 218 11.82 12.53 -5.83
N VAL A 219 11.89 12.23 -7.14
CA VAL A 219 13.14 12.22 -7.90
C VAL A 219 13.81 13.60 -7.89
N ILE A 220 13.04 14.67 -8.11
CA ILE A 220 13.56 16.05 -8.09
C ILE A 220 14.12 16.40 -6.71
N VAL A 221 13.38 16.12 -5.63
CA VAL A 221 13.84 16.40 -4.26
C VAL A 221 15.10 15.60 -3.93
N PHE A 222 15.13 14.33 -4.33
CA PHE A 222 16.29 13.47 -4.11
C PHE A 222 17.54 14.03 -4.79
N PHE A 223 17.49 14.31 -6.10
CA PHE A 223 18.64 14.86 -6.83
C PHE A 223 19.01 16.29 -6.42
N ALA A 224 18.08 17.09 -5.90
CA ALA A 224 18.38 18.41 -5.36
C ALA A 224 19.04 18.37 -3.97
N SER A 225 18.97 17.23 -3.28
CA SER A 225 19.51 17.03 -1.92
C SER A 225 20.85 16.27 -1.88
N VAL A 226 21.30 15.77 -3.04
CA VAL A 226 22.59 15.10 -3.26
C VAL A 226 23.58 16.12 -3.83
#